data_AF-A0A3D1RYE5-F1
#
_entry.id   AF-A0A3D1RYE5-F1
#
_cell.length_a   1.000
_cell.length_b   1.000
_cell.length_c   1.000
_cell.angle_alpha   90.00
_cell.angle_beta   90.00
_cell.angle_gamma   90.00
#
_symmetry.space_group_name_H-M   'P 1'
#
loop_
_entity.id
_entity.type
_entity.pdbx_description
1 polymer ?
#
loop_
_entity_poly.entity_id
_entity_poly.type
_entity_poly.pdbx_seq_one_letter_code
_entity_poly.pdbx_strand_id
1 'polypeptide(L)'
;MSRLLLMGVLILGSVITGIGIAADGEKLFAFYCAQCHGSEGKGDGPNVTGDFPVDPRDFTETAEMNKLSNADIRNVIIDGGPIADKSPMMPPWGKTLNDEEVDALVQHLRKLCSCTGKAD
;
A
#
# COMPACT_ATOMS: atom_id res chain seq x y z
N MET A 1 -15.98 22.83 64.87
CA MET A 1 -14.73 22.82 64.09
C MET A 1 -14.62 21.43 63.46
N SER A 2 -14.68 21.20 62.13
CA SER A 2 -13.75 21.63 61.05
C SER A 2 -12.30 21.30 61.42
N ARG A 3 -11.47 20.52 60.68
CA ARG A 3 -11.56 19.80 59.39
C ARG A 3 -10.80 18.43 59.57
N LEU A 4 -10.65 17.49 58.62
CA LEU A 4 -10.95 17.36 57.19
C LEU A 4 -11.59 15.98 56.90
N LEU A 5 -12.05 15.75 55.66
CA LEU A 5 -12.11 14.43 55.02
C LEU A 5 -11.03 14.40 53.92
N LEU A 6 -10.16 13.39 53.91
CA LEU A 6 -9.16 13.19 52.86
C LEU A 6 -9.84 12.60 51.62
N MET A 7 -10.18 13.46 50.64
CA MET A 7 -10.61 13.00 49.32
C MET A 7 -9.39 12.46 48.56
N GLY A 8 -9.26 11.13 48.50
CA GLY A 8 -8.28 10.47 47.65
C GLY A 8 -8.65 10.66 46.17
N VAL A 9 -7.94 11.55 45.49
CA VAL A 9 -8.11 11.76 44.05
C VAL A 9 -7.41 10.62 43.29
N LEU A 10 -8.18 9.59 42.94
CA LEU A 10 -7.79 8.60 41.94
C LEU A 10 -7.74 9.29 40.58
N ILE A 11 -6.56 9.75 40.18
CA ILE A 11 -6.30 10.20 38.82
C ILE A 11 -6.30 8.96 37.93
N LEU A 12 -7.43 8.70 37.24
CA LEU A 12 -7.43 7.77 36.11
C LEU A 12 -6.51 8.35 35.04
N GLY A 13 -5.37 7.70 34.82
CA GLY A 13 -4.48 8.03 33.72
C GLY A 13 -5.16 7.70 32.40
N SER A 14 -5.66 8.72 31.70
CA SER A 14 -6.17 8.58 30.34
C SER A 14 -5.04 8.13 29.42
N VAL A 15 -5.06 6.85 29.03
CA VAL A 15 -4.18 6.32 27.99
C VAL A 15 -4.64 6.92 26.66
N ILE A 16 -4.00 8.00 26.24
CA ILE A 16 -4.18 8.54 24.89
C ILE A 16 -3.45 7.59 23.95
N THR A 17 -4.16 6.54 23.50
CA THR A 17 -3.73 5.76 22.33
C THR A 17 -3.73 6.71 21.15
N GLY A 18 -2.53 7.08 20.67
CA GLY A 18 -2.37 7.96 19.53
C GLY A 18 -3.10 7.39 18.32
N ILE A 19 -4.07 8.16 17.79
CA ILE A 19 -4.82 7.78 16.60
C ILE A 19 -3.91 8.04 15.40
N GLY A 20 -3.03 7.08 15.09
CA GLY A 20 -2.25 7.10 13.87
C GLY A 20 -3.19 7.10 12.67
N ILE A 21 -3.09 8.13 11.82
CA ILE A 21 -3.81 8.16 10.55
C ILE A 21 -3.06 7.21 9.62
N ALA A 22 -3.62 6.00 9.41
CA ALA A 22 -3.04 5.04 8.49
C ALA A 22 -2.97 5.60 7.06
N ALA A 23 -1.90 5.26 6.34
CA ALA A 23 -1.72 5.67 4.95
C ALA A 23 -2.85 5.13 4.06
N ASP A 24 -3.34 5.97 3.15
CA ASP A 24 -4.47 5.65 2.28
C ASP A 24 -3.97 5.06 0.96
N GLY A 25 -3.86 3.74 0.92
CA GLY A 25 -3.37 2.99 -0.25
C GLY A 25 -4.18 3.21 -1.53
N GLU A 26 -5.47 3.56 -1.43
CA GLU A 26 -6.31 3.85 -2.61
C GLU A 26 -5.96 5.22 -3.20
N LYS A 27 -5.80 6.24 -2.35
CA LYS A 27 -5.33 7.57 -2.80
C LYS A 27 -3.91 7.52 -3.34
N LEU A 28 -3.02 6.77 -2.69
CA LEU A 28 -1.64 6.56 -3.17
C LEU A 28 -1.64 5.87 -4.54
N PHE A 29 -2.44 4.80 -4.70
CA PHE A 29 -2.56 4.09 -5.98
C PHE A 29 -3.11 4.99 -7.08
N ALA A 30 -4.18 5.75 -6.80
CA ALA A 30 -4.76 6.70 -7.75
C ALA A 30 -3.77 7.80 -8.20
N PHE A 31 -2.88 8.25 -7.30
CA PHE A 31 -1.91 9.30 -7.61
C PHE A 31 -0.65 8.79 -8.31
N TYR A 32 -0.06 7.68 -7.85
CA TYR A 32 1.24 7.18 -8.32
C TYR A 32 1.15 6.06 -9.36
N CYS A 33 0.11 5.21 -9.31
CA CYS A 33 0.08 3.93 -10.02
C CYS A 33 -0.94 3.89 -11.17
N ALA A 34 -2.12 4.47 -10.98
CA ALA A 34 -3.25 4.38 -11.91
C ALA A 34 -2.97 4.97 -13.31
N GLN A 35 -1.99 5.87 -13.42
CA GLN A 35 -1.54 6.44 -14.70
C GLN A 35 -1.06 5.37 -15.69
N CYS A 36 -0.51 4.25 -15.20
CA CYS A 36 -0.12 3.10 -16.03
C CYS A 36 -0.96 1.85 -15.71
N HIS A 37 -1.33 1.62 -14.45
CA HIS A 37 -2.08 0.42 -14.07
C HIS A 37 -3.61 0.55 -14.20
N GLY A 38 -4.12 1.72 -14.60
CA GLY A 38 -5.56 2.00 -14.67
C GLY A 38 -6.18 2.26 -13.31
N SER A 39 -7.32 2.95 -13.26
CA SER A 39 -8.03 3.22 -11.99
C SER A 39 -8.61 1.97 -11.34
N GLU A 40 -8.89 0.93 -12.13
CA GLU A 40 -9.37 -0.38 -11.65
C GLU A 40 -8.22 -1.39 -11.49
N GLY A 41 -6.97 -0.99 -11.76
CA GLY A 41 -5.79 -1.85 -11.63
C GLY A 41 -5.59 -2.88 -12.74
N LYS A 42 -6.26 -2.75 -13.90
CA LYS A 42 -6.25 -3.73 -15.00
C LYS A 42 -5.07 -3.63 -15.96
N GLY A 43 -4.15 -2.69 -15.74
CA GLY A 43 -3.02 -2.45 -16.64
C GLY A 43 -3.36 -1.58 -17.86
N ASP A 44 -4.52 -0.93 -17.85
CA ASP A 44 -5.11 -0.14 -18.94
C ASP A 44 -5.02 1.38 -18.70
N GLY A 45 -3.99 1.83 -17.98
CA GLY A 45 -3.81 3.25 -17.64
C GLY A 45 -3.54 4.15 -18.86
N PRO A 46 -3.87 5.45 -18.78
CA PRO A 46 -3.78 6.38 -19.91
C PRO A 46 -2.37 6.59 -20.49
N ASN A 47 -1.31 6.21 -19.75
CA ASN A 47 0.07 6.28 -20.23
C ASN A 47 0.52 4.99 -20.95
N VAL A 48 -0.31 3.94 -21.03
CA VAL A 48 0.05 2.69 -21.71
C VAL A 48 -0.09 2.88 -23.21
N THR A 49 1.01 2.68 -23.92
CA THR A 49 1.08 2.73 -25.39
C THR A 49 1.58 1.41 -25.95
N GLY A 50 1.37 1.16 -27.24
CA GLY A 50 1.85 -0.05 -27.92
C GLY A 50 3.38 -0.20 -27.99
N ASP A 51 4.15 0.78 -27.48
CA ASP A 51 5.61 0.75 -27.39
C ASP A 51 6.12 0.21 -26.04
N PHE A 52 5.21 -0.17 -25.13
CA PHE A 52 5.60 -0.80 -23.86
C PHE A 52 6.22 -2.18 -24.14
N PRO A 53 7.44 -2.47 -23.64
CA PRO A 53 8.08 -3.77 -23.86
C PRO A 53 7.46 -4.89 -23.03
N VAL A 54 6.74 -4.52 -21.95
CA VAL A 54 5.93 -5.38 -21.09
C VAL A 54 4.77 -4.53 -20.61
N ASP A 55 3.54 -5.00 -20.78
CA ASP A 55 2.35 -4.29 -20.29
C ASP A 55 2.33 -4.25 -18.75
N PRO A 56 1.74 -3.21 -18.13
CA PRO A 56 1.53 -3.18 -16.70
C PRO A 56 0.63 -4.35 -16.27
N ARG A 57 0.95 -4.98 -15.13
CA ARG A 57 0.18 -6.11 -14.61
C ARG A 57 -1.27 -5.71 -14.30
N ASP A 58 -2.21 -6.54 -14.74
CA ASP A 58 -3.57 -6.61 -14.19
C ASP A 58 -3.53 -7.17 -12.76
N PHE A 59 -3.91 -6.34 -11.80
CA PHE A 59 -3.97 -6.65 -10.38
C PHE A 59 -5.31 -7.26 -9.94
N THR A 60 -6.31 -7.34 -10.82
CA THR A 60 -7.59 -8.01 -10.55
C THR A 60 -7.49 -9.53 -10.77
N GLU A 61 -6.47 -10.00 -11.49
CA GLU A 61 -6.18 -11.42 -11.74
C GLU A 61 -5.73 -12.18 -10.48
N THR A 62 -6.71 -12.63 -9.68
CA THR A 62 -6.54 -13.37 -8.42
C THR A 62 -5.55 -14.52 -8.51
N ALA A 63 -5.57 -15.29 -9.61
CA ALA A 63 -4.72 -16.47 -9.79
C ALA A 63 -3.24 -16.11 -9.96
N GLU A 64 -2.94 -14.98 -10.60
CA GLU A 64 -1.57 -14.49 -10.75
C GLU A 64 -1.10 -13.75 -9.51
N MET A 65 -1.96 -12.92 -8.90
CA MET A 65 -1.62 -12.17 -7.70
C MET A 65 -1.41 -13.05 -6.46
N ASN A 66 -2.03 -14.24 -6.40
CA ASN A 66 -1.76 -15.23 -5.36
C ASN A 66 -0.38 -15.91 -5.46
N LYS A 67 0.32 -15.83 -6.61
CA LYS A 67 1.69 -16.36 -6.74
C LYS A 67 2.74 -15.44 -6.10
N LEU A 68 2.39 -14.17 -5.93
CA LEU A 68 3.26 -13.14 -5.36
C LEU A 68 3.03 -13.03 -3.85
N SER A 69 4.10 -12.96 -3.08
CA SER A 69 4.06 -12.59 -1.65
C SER A 69 3.94 -11.09 -1.47
N ASN A 70 3.83 -10.63 -0.22
CA ASN A 70 3.79 -9.18 0.05
C ASN A 70 5.17 -8.55 -0.15
N ALA A 71 6.25 -9.26 0.23
CA ALA A 71 7.62 -8.87 -0.09
C ALA A 71 7.88 -8.79 -1.61
N ASP A 72 7.37 -9.74 -2.41
CA ASP A 72 7.49 -9.72 -3.88
C ASP A 72 6.92 -8.40 -4.47
N ILE A 73 5.71 -8.00 -4.02
CA ILE A 73 5.07 -6.75 -4.46
C ILE A 73 5.80 -5.52 -3.92
N ARG A 74 6.18 -5.53 -2.63
CA ARG A 74 6.91 -4.44 -1.96
C ARG A 74 8.21 -4.09 -2.68
N ASN A 75 9.01 -5.10 -3.04
CA ASN A 75 10.28 -4.91 -3.74
C ASN A 75 10.06 -4.25 -5.12
N VAL A 76 9.02 -4.63 -5.86
CA VAL A 76 8.70 -4.02 -7.17
C VAL A 76 8.23 -2.57 -7.02
N ILE A 77 7.52 -2.21 -5.94
CA ILE A 77 7.18 -0.82 -5.66
C ILE A 77 8.43 -0.01 -5.30
N ILE A 78 9.33 -0.56 -4.47
CA ILE A 78 10.53 0.13 -3.98
C ILE A 78 11.56 0.34 -5.09
N ASP A 79 11.91 -0.73 -5.83
CA ASP A 79 13.01 -0.77 -6.79
C ASP A 79 12.57 -0.69 -8.27
N GLY A 80 11.27 -0.69 -8.53
CA GLY A 80 10.68 -0.53 -9.87
C GLY A 80 10.56 -1.81 -10.68
N GLY A 81 10.06 -1.70 -11.91
CA GLY A 81 9.72 -2.84 -12.76
C GLY A 81 10.88 -3.80 -13.12
N PRO A 82 12.11 -3.33 -13.41
CA PRO A 82 13.21 -4.19 -13.85
C PRO A 82 13.59 -5.33 -12.90
N ILE A 83 13.35 -5.19 -11.58
CA ILE A 83 13.75 -6.22 -10.60
C ILE A 83 12.92 -7.49 -10.66
N ALA A 84 11.78 -7.46 -11.37
CA ALA A 84 10.86 -8.59 -11.54
C ALA A 84 10.54 -8.88 -13.01
N ASP A 85 11.44 -8.54 -13.95
CA ASP A 85 11.23 -8.67 -15.39
C ASP A 85 9.92 -7.99 -15.86
N LYS A 86 9.68 -6.76 -15.40
CA LYS A 86 8.56 -5.89 -15.81
C LYS A 86 9.09 -4.65 -16.53
N SER A 87 8.16 -3.82 -17.02
CA SER A 87 8.48 -2.63 -17.82
C SER A 87 9.54 -1.75 -17.14
N PRO A 88 10.64 -1.37 -17.83
CA PRO A 88 11.62 -0.43 -17.32
C PRO A 88 11.05 0.99 -17.16
N MET A 89 9.83 1.24 -17.64
CA MET A 89 9.10 2.48 -17.42
C MET A 89 8.35 2.53 -16.08
N MET A 90 8.28 1.43 -15.31
CA MET A 90 7.79 1.46 -13.94
C MET A 90 8.93 1.95 -13.00
N PRO A 91 8.84 3.17 -12.45
CA PRO A 91 9.94 3.77 -11.68
C PRO A 91 10.04 3.17 -10.26
N PRO A 92 11.22 3.26 -9.62
CA PRO A 92 11.40 2.95 -8.21
C PRO A 92 10.77 4.04 -7.31
N TRP A 93 9.96 3.65 -6.33
CA TRP A 93 9.31 4.58 -5.40
C TRP A 93 9.94 4.63 -4.00
N GLY A 94 10.96 3.81 -3.71
CA GLY A 94 11.59 3.70 -2.38
C GLY A 94 12.30 4.95 -1.84
N LYS A 95 12.33 6.05 -2.61
CA LYS A 95 12.82 7.38 -2.18
C LYS A 95 11.70 8.44 -2.10
N THR A 96 10.47 8.06 -2.42
CA THR A 96 9.29 8.92 -2.49
C THR A 96 8.24 8.48 -1.48
N LEU A 97 8.07 7.17 -1.31
CA LEU A 97 7.13 6.56 -0.37
C LEU A 97 7.86 5.99 0.83
N ASN A 98 7.28 6.12 2.02
CA ASN A 98 7.74 5.46 3.23
C ASN A 98 7.16 4.05 3.37
N ASP A 99 7.65 3.29 4.37
CA ASP A 99 7.25 1.89 4.59
C ASP A 99 5.73 1.70 4.79
N GLU A 100 5.07 2.60 5.52
CA GLU A 100 3.62 2.53 5.79
C GLU A 100 2.80 2.81 4.52
N GLU A 101 3.30 3.69 3.64
CA GLU A 101 2.68 4.01 2.35
C GLU A 101 2.83 2.87 1.34
N VAL A 102 3.99 2.22 1.30
CA VAL A 102 4.22 1.02 0.46
C VAL A 102 3.38 -0.15 0.95
N ASP A 103 3.30 -0.38 2.26
CA ASP A 103 2.48 -1.45 2.83
C ASP A 103 0.98 -1.18 2.59
N ALA A 104 0.53 0.08 2.67
CA ALA A 104 -0.83 0.48 2.31
C ALA A 104 -1.15 0.25 0.82
N LEU A 105 -0.20 0.51 -0.09
CA LEU A 105 -0.32 0.15 -1.50
C LEU A 105 -0.45 -1.37 -1.69
N VAL A 106 0.38 -2.18 -1.02
CA VAL A 106 0.25 -3.65 -1.05
C VAL A 106 -1.14 -4.08 -0.60
N GLN A 107 -1.67 -3.52 0.50
CA GLN A 107 -3.04 -3.82 0.96
C GLN A 107 -4.12 -3.37 -0.03
N HIS A 108 -3.92 -2.27 -0.76
CA HIS A 108 -4.83 -1.87 -1.83
C HIS A 108 -4.81 -2.88 -3.00
N LEU A 109 -3.64 -3.33 -3.45
CA LEU A 109 -3.52 -4.37 -4.48
C LEU A 109 -4.15 -5.70 -4.05
N ARG A 110 -4.06 -6.06 -2.75
CA ARG A 110 -4.76 -7.23 -2.20
C ARG A 110 -6.28 -7.13 -2.23
N LYS A 111 -6.84 -5.91 -2.11
CA LYS A 111 -8.28 -5.67 -2.30
C LYS A 111 -8.68 -5.80 -3.77
N LEU A 112 -7.90 -5.27 -4.71
CA LEU A 112 -8.17 -5.38 -6.15
C LEU A 112 -8.24 -6.84 -6.63
N CYS A 113 -7.29 -7.70 -6.22
CA CYS A 113 -7.32 -9.13 -6.54
C CYS A 113 -8.31 -9.95 -5.69
N SER A 114 -8.91 -9.36 -4.65
CA SER A 114 -9.63 -10.06 -3.57
C SER A 114 -8.86 -11.29 -3.05
N CYS A 115 -7.56 -11.12 -2.77
CA CYS A 115 -6.64 -12.21 -2.54
C CYS A 115 -5.65 -11.93 -1.40
N THR A 116 -5.06 -12.97 -0.81
CA THR A 116 -4.10 -12.83 0.31
C THR A 116 -2.64 -12.91 -0.12
N GLY A 117 -2.35 -13.50 -1.28
CA GLY A 117 -0.98 -13.74 -1.73
C GLY A 117 -0.36 -15.05 -1.24
N LYS A 118 0.85 -15.32 -1.74
CA LYS A 118 1.78 -16.31 -1.19
C LYS A 118 2.22 -15.84 0.19
N ALA A 119 2.45 -16.78 1.12
CA ALA A 119 3.21 -16.45 2.34
C ALA A 119 4.63 -16.00 1.96
N ASP A 120 5.19 -15.07 2.74
CA ASP A 120 6.58 -14.62 2.61
C ASP A 120 7.59 -15.69 3.09
#